data_AF-A0A1Q2C4Y0-F1
#
_entry.id   AF-A0A1Q2C4Y0-F1
#
_cell.length_a   1.000
_cell.length_b   1.000
_cell.length_c   1.000
_cell.angle_alpha   90.00
_cell.angle_beta   90.00
_cell.angle_gamma   90.00
#
_symmetry.space_group_name_H-M   'P 1'
#
loop_
_entity.id
_entity.type
_entity.pdbx_description
1 polymer ?
#
loop_
_entity_poly.entity_id
_entity_poly.type
_entity_poly.pdbx_seq_one_letter_code
_entity_poly.pdbx_strand_id
1 'polypeptide(L)'
;MMIELIGLPGSGKSTYSKKYIEEYKMINLMDEYLYSDSRVKQNINKVKLVSYLFNKKKKYCFALYKIFSKIEFSSLKKKLKMLLYLYSVVGICEKAKSEIYDNDIIIDEGVNQVIWGLLYNSEKSERAILDLQGYLKEYFGDEIIFLNINKKILEKRLLNRNGKGGAELNHDIKNDREKLNYAYTLMEKVKNGIEKNGVTIKASESV
;
A
#
# COMPACT_ATOMS: atom_id res chain seq x y z
N MET A 1 9.38 -6.53 15.25
CA MET A 1 7.98 -6.02 15.11
C MET A 1 7.79 -5.43 13.72
N MET A 2 6.61 -5.53 13.10
CA MET A 2 6.31 -4.92 11.79
C MET A 2 5.36 -3.73 11.92
N ILE A 3 5.84 -2.53 11.58
CA ILE A 3 5.05 -1.30 11.52
C ILE A 3 4.61 -1.05 10.07
N GLU A 4 3.32 -0.91 9.82
CA GLU A 4 2.76 -0.53 8.52
C GLU A 4 2.39 0.96 8.53
N LEU A 5 2.90 1.72 7.57
CA LEU A 5 2.52 3.11 7.36
C LEU A 5 1.38 3.20 6.33
N ILE A 6 0.29 3.85 6.71
CA ILE A 6 -0.86 4.11 5.83
C ILE A 6 -1.20 5.60 5.80
N GLY A 7 -1.65 6.09 4.65
CA GLY A 7 -2.05 7.48 4.46
C GLY A 7 -2.13 7.82 2.98
N LEU A 8 -2.83 8.91 2.66
CA LEU A 8 -2.99 9.32 1.27
C LEU A 8 -1.62 9.58 0.61
N PRO A 9 -1.49 9.37 -0.71
CA PRO A 9 -0.29 9.76 -1.43
C PRO A 9 0.07 11.21 -1.09
N GLY A 10 1.30 11.48 -0.64
CA GLY A 10 1.75 12.82 -0.23
C GLY A 10 1.56 13.18 1.25
N SER A 11 1.02 12.29 2.07
CA SER A 11 0.89 12.49 3.52
C SER A 11 2.23 12.54 4.28
N GLY A 12 3.34 12.15 3.65
CA GLY A 12 4.68 12.19 4.27
C GLY A 12 5.21 10.84 4.76
N LYS A 13 4.59 9.72 4.35
CA LYS A 13 4.98 8.35 4.77
C LYS A 13 6.47 8.06 4.60
N SER A 14 7.03 8.34 3.42
CA SER A 14 8.46 8.12 3.18
C SER A 14 9.36 9.03 4.01
N THR A 15 8.92 10.25 4.34
CA THR A 15 9.66 11.14 5.26
C THR A 15 9.63 10.60 6.69
N TYR A 16 8.47 10.15 7.14
CA TYR A 16 8.29 9.52 8.44
C TYR A 16 9.12 8.24 8.57
N SER A 17 9.07 7.38 7.55
CA SER A 17 9.82 6.13 7.46
C SER A 17 11.32 6.38 7.62
N LYS A 18 11.89 7.34 6.88
CA LYS A 18 13.31 7.70 6.99
C LYS A 18 13.72 8.13 8.39
N LYS A 19 12.94 9.02 9.02
CA LYS A 19 13.21 9.46 10.40
C LYS A 19 13.22 8.28 11.37
N TYR A 20 12.22 7.40 11.27
CA TYR A 20 12.12 6.22 12.12
C TYR A 20 13.23 5.19 11.89
N ILE A 21 13.64 4.99 10.63
CA ILE A 21 14.79 4.14 10.29
C ILE A 21 16.07 4.68 10.93
N GLU A 22 16.30 6.00 10.86
CA GLU A 22 17.49 6.63 11.44
C GLU A 22 17.49 6.57 12.97
N GLU A 23 16.34 6.82 13.60
CA GLU A 23 16.20 6.88 15.07
C GLU A 23 16.21 5.49 15.73
N TYR A 24 15.54 4.51 15.11
CA TYR A 24 15.31 3.18 15.69
C TYR A 24 16.04 2.05 14.95
N LYS A 25 16.87 2.35 13.94
CA LYS A 25 17.61 1.37 13.12
C LYS A 25 16.70 0.32 12.45
N MET A 26 15.48 0.71 12.10
CA MET A 26 14.51 -0.18 11.44
C MET A 26 14.89 -0.49 9.99
N ILE A 27 14.40 -1.61 9.46
CA ILE A 27 14.61 -2.01 8.06
C ILE A 27 13.38 -1.63 7.23
N ASN A 28 13.57 -0.92 6.12
CA ASN A 28 12.51 -0.64 5.13
C ASN A 28 12.70 -1.46 3.85
N LEU A 29 12.00 -2.59 3.78
CA LEU A 29 12.06 -3.52 2.64
C LEU A 29 11.42 -2.93 1.37
N MET A 30 10.49 -1.98 1.50
CA MET A 30 9.88 -1.34 0.34
C MET A 30 10.90 -0.49 -0.41
N ASP A 31 11.76 0.24 0.32
CA ASP A 31 12.84 1.01 -0.28
C ASP A 31 13.88 0.10 -0.94
N GLU A 32 14.31 -0.95 -0.26
CA GLU A 32 15.31 -1.91 -0.77
C GLU A 32 14.85 -2.59 -2.07
N TYR A 33 13.58 -3.03 -2.14
CA TYR A 33 13.10 -3.85 -3.25
C TYR A 33 12.33 -3.06 -4.31
N LEU A 34 11.59 -2.01 -3.96
CA LEU A 34 10.62 -1.37 -4.87
C LEU A 34 10.93 0.09 -5.21
N TYR A 35 11.69 0.82 -4.40
CA TYR A 35 11.84 2.28 -4.59
C TYR A 35 13.28 2.79 -4.80
N SER A 36 14.32 2.07 -4.38
CA SER A 36 15.71 2.58 -4.41
C SER A 36 16.44 2.52 -5.76
N ASP A 37 15.81 2.02 -6.84
CA ASP A 37 16.53 1.72 -8.08
C ASP A 37 15.81 2.17 -9.36
N SER A 38 16.50 2.02 -10.50
CA SER A 38 15.98 2.17 -11.86
C SER A 38 14.65 1.45 -12.08
N ARG A 39 13.80 1.99 -12.97
CA ARG A 39 12.46 1.41 -13.24
C ARG A 39 12.52 -0.05 -13.70
N VAL A 40 13.59 -0.41 -14.41
CA VAL A 40 13.85 -1.78 -14.84
C VAL A 40 14.08 -2.70 -13.64
N LYS A 41 14.99 -2.33 -12.73
CA LYS A 41 15.30 -3.14 -11.54
C LYS A 41 14.09 -3.24 -10.60
N GLN A 42 13.31 -2.17 -10.43
CA GLN A 42 12.04 -2.23 -9.68
C GLN A 42 11.07 -3.28 -10.26
N ASN A 43 10.91 -3.32 -11.58
CA ASN A 43 10.01 -4.30 -12.21
C ASN A 43 10.56 -5.73 -12.10
N ILE A 44 11.87 -5.92 -12.23
CA ILE A 44 12.52 -7.23 -12.01
C ILE A 44 12.30 -7.69 -10.55
N ASN A 45 12.46 -6.80 -9.59
CA ASN A 45 12.25 -7.11 -8.17
C ASN A 45 10.79 -7.51 -7.90
N LYS A 46 9.81 -6.84 -8.51
CA LYS A 46 8.40 -7.28 -8.42
C LYS A 46 8.20 -8.69 -8.94
N VAL A 47 8.79 -9.04 -10.08
CA VAL A 47 8.73 -10.41 -10.62
C VAL A 47 9.38 -11.40 -9.66
N LYS A 48 10.56 -11.08 -9.12
CA LYS A 48 11.25 -11.93 -8.12
C LYS A 48 10.39 -12.15 -6.87
N LEU A 49 9.73 -11.11 -6.37
CA LEU A 49 8.84 -11.18 -5.20
C LEU A 49 7.60 -12.04 -5.48
N VAL A 50 7.01 -11.91 -6.67
CA VAL A 50 5.89 -12.76 -7.10
C VAL A 50 6.32 -14.23 -7.16
N SER A 51 7.47 -14.52 -7.78
CA SER A 51 8.02 -15.88 -7.85
C SER A 51 8.34 -16.44 -6.46
N TYR A 52 8.92 -15.61 -5.58
CA TYR A 52 9.19 -15.97 -4.19
C TYR A 52 7.91 -16.38 -3.45
N LEU A 53 6.88 -15.52 -3.50
CA LEU A 53 5.60 -15.80 -2.86
C LEU A 53 4.95 -17.06 -3.42
N PHE A 54 5.00 -17.27 -4.74
CA PHE A 54 4.45 -18.46 -5.38
C PHE A 54 5.18 -19.75 -4.95
N ASN A 55 6.51 -19.69 -4.81
CA ASN A 55 7.30 -20.83 -4.35
C ASN A 55 7.03 -21.17 -2.88
N LYS A 56 6.86 -20.16 -2.01
CA LYS A 56 6.58 -20.35 -0.58
C LYS A 56 5.13 -20.72 -0.28
N LYS A 57 4.18 -20.08 -0.98
CA LYS A 57 2.75 -20.10 -0.63
C LYS A 57 1.85 -20.33 -1.86
N LYS A 58 2.19 -21.30 -2.72
CA LYS A 58 1.44 -21.60 -3.98
C LYS A 58 -0.09 -21.64 -3.83
N LYS A 59 -0.60 -22.37 -2.82
CA LYS A 59 -2.06 -22.47 -2.58
C LYS A 59 -2.68 -21.12 -2.22
N TYR A 60 -1.99 -20.33 -1.39
CA TYR A 60 -2.39 -18.97 -1.04
C TYR A 60 -2.47 -18.09 -2.28
N CYS A 61 -1.45 -18.15 -3.16
CA CYS A 61 -1.45 -17.39 -4.42
C CYS A 61 -2.66 -17.70 -5.30
N PHE A 62 -3.09 -18.96 -5.41
CA PHE A 62 -4.28 -19.28 -6.20
C PHE A 62 -5.57 -18.75 -5.56
N ALA A 63 -5.70 -18.85 -4.24
CA ALA A 63 -6.84 -18.29 -3.52
C ALA A 63 -6.88 -16.76 -3.62
N LEU A 64 -5.74 -16.09 -3.44
CA LEU A 64 -5.57 -14.65 -3.62
C LEU A 64 -6.00 -14.21 -5.03
N TYR A 65 -5.54 -14.91 -6.07
CA TYR A 65 -5.94 -14.64 -7.45
C TYR A 65 -7.46 -14.81 -7.66
N LYS A 66 -8.06 -15.85 -7.08
CA LYS A 66 -9.51 -16.11 -7.19
C LYS A 66 -10.35 -15.02 -6.54
N ILE A 67 -9.86 -14.40 -5.46
CA ILE A 67 -10.53 -13.25 -4.84
C ILE A 67 -10.33 -12.01 -5.71
N PHE A 68 -9.09 -11.73 -6.10
CA PHE A 68 -8.74 -10.58 -6.94
C PHE A 68 -9.45 -10.60 -8.31
N SER A 69 -9.66 -11.76 -8.91
CA SER A 69 -10.24 -11.89 -10.25
C SER A 69 -11.66 -11.32 -10.35
N LYS A 70 -12.37 -11.22 -9.22
CA LYS A 70 -13.70 -10.62 -9.05
C LYS A 70 -13.68 -9.08 -9.08
N ILE A 71 -12.50 -8.46 -9.04
CA ILE A 71 -12.35 -7.01 -9.10
C ILE A 71 -12.38 -6.56 -10.57
N GLU A 72 -13.27 -5.62 -10.85
CA GLU A 72 -13.47 -5.01 -12.15
C GLU A 72 -12.54 -3.81 -12.32
N PHE A 73 -11.93 -3.71 -13.49
CA PHE A 73 -11.05 -2.60 -13.87
C PHE A 73 -11.43 -2.10 -15.27
N SER A 74 -11.22 -0.82 -15.50
CA SER A 74 -11.49 -0.21 -16.81
C SER A 74 -10.60 -0.73 -17.95
N SER A 75 -9.51 -1.42 -17.63
CA SER A 75 -8.65 -2.08 -18.63
C SER A 75 -7.84 -3.23 -18.06
N LEU A 76 -7.47 -4.17 -18.93
CA LEU A 76 -6.56 -5.28 -18.59
C LEU A 76 -5.21 -4.77 -18.07
N LYS A 77 -4.70 -3.68 -18.65
CA LYS A 77 -3.43 -3.05 -18.22
C LYS A 77 -3.49 -2.60 -16.76
N LYS A 78 -4.58 -1.95 -16.33
CA LYS A 78 -4.78 -1.57 -14.92
C LYS A 78 -4.90 -2.80 -14.03
N LYS A 79 -5.68 -3.80 -14.46
CA LYS A 79 -5.83 -5.07 -13.74
C LYS A 79 -4.49 -5.75 -13.46
N LEU A 80 -3.65 -5.90 -14.49
CA LEU A 80 -2.32 -6.51 -14.36
C LEU A 80 -1.36 -5.68 -13.50
N LYS A 81 -1.37 -4.36 -13.64
CA LYS A 81 -0.58 -3.44 -12.80
C LYS A 81 -0.93 -3.61 -11.32
N MET A 82 -2.22 -3.65 -11.00
CA MET A 82 -2.70 -3.78 -9.61
C MET A 82 -2.47 -5.18 -9.05
N LEU A 83 -2.61 -6.22 -9.89
CA LEU A 83 -2.27 -7.59 -9.51
C LEU A 83 -0.77 -7.71 -9.15
N LEU A 84 0.10 -7.17 -10.01
CA LEU A 84 1.54 -7.18 -9.77
C LEU A 84 1.89 -6.41 -8.49
N TYR A 85 1.24 -5.26 -8.26
CA TYR A 85 1.45 -4.48 -7.04
C TYR A 85 1.05 -5.29 -5.79
N LEU A 86 -0.15 -5.88 -5.79
CA LEU A 86 -0.65 -6.73 -4.71
C LEU A 86 0.33 -7.87 -4.38
N TYR A 87 0.72 -8.66 -5.39
CA TYR A 87 1.63 -9.79 -5.15
C TYR A 87 3.00 -9.34 -4.70
N SER A 88 3.51 -8.21 -5.21
CA SER A 88 4.82 -7.70 -4.79
C SER A 88 4.83 -7.27 -3.33
N VAL A 89 3.77 -6.59 -2.87
CA VAL A 89 3.66 -6.14 -1.47
C VAL A 89 3.47 -7.34 -0.53
N VAL A 90 2.57 -8.27 -0.89
CA VAL A 90 2.39 -9.51 -0.10
C VAL A 90 3.68 -10.33 -0.06
N GLY A 91 4.43 -10.41 -1.16
CA GLY A 91 5.72 -11.07 -1.19
C GLY A 91 6.76 -10.44 -0.26
N ILE A 92 6.77 -9.10 -0.15
CA ILE A 92 7.62 -8.39 0.81
C ILE A 92 7.19 -8.70 2.24
N CYS A 93 5.89 -8.65 2.54
CA CYS A 93 5.38 -8.97 3.87
C CYS A 93 5.68 -10.43 4.27
N GLU A 94 5.55 -11.39 3.35
CA GLU A 94 5.93 -12.79 3.61
C GLU A 94 7.43 -12.93 3.89
N LYS A 95 8.27 -12.24 3.11
CA LYS A 95 9.73 -12.25 3.32
C LYS A 95 10.10 -11.61 4.66
N ALA A 96 9.47 -10.50 5.01
CA ALA A 96 9.61 -9.82 6.30
C ALA A 96 9.30 -10.77 7.47
N LYS A 97 8.14 -11.45 7.41
CA LYS A 97 7.67 -12.34 8.47
C LYS A 97 8.44 -13.65 8.58
N SER A 98 8.94 -14.20 7.46
CA SER A 98 9.56 -15.52 7.44
C SER A 98 11.08 -15.51 7.58
N GLU A 99 11.76 -14.40 7.23
CA GLU A 99 13.23 -14.36 7.17
C GLU A 99 13.84 -13.24 8.02
N ILE A 100 13.07 -12.22 8.43
CA ILE A 100 13.61 -10.97 9.00
C ILE A 100 12.91 -10.62 10.33
N TYR A 101 12.05 -11.49 10.86
CA TYR A 101 11.14 -11.19 11.98
C TYR A 101 11.83 -10.75 13.29
N ASP A 102 13.09 -11.12 13.49
CA ASP A 102 13.89 -10.69 14.65
C ASP A 102 14.30 -9.21 14.59
N ASN A 103 14.04 -8.53 13.48
CA ASN A 103 14.28 -7.10 13.33
C ASN A 103 12.97 -6.29 13.42
N ASP A 104 13.12 -5.01 13.74
CA ASP A 104 12.04 -4.05 13.62
C ASP A 104 11.95 -3.56 12.18
N ILE A 105 10.81 -3.82 11.55
CA ILE A 105 10.56 -3.61 10.13
C ILE A 105 9.53 -2.50 10.00
N ILE A 106 9.78 -1.56 9.09
CA ILE A 106 8.81 -0.54 8.69
C ILE A 106 8.44 -0.74 7.22
N ILE A 107 7.15 -0.80 6.94
CA ILE A 107 6.60 -0.97 5.60
C ILE A 107 5.95 0.35 5.17
N ASP A 108 6.68 1.12 4.37
CA ASP A 108 6.14 2.32 3.69
C ASP A 108 5.28 1.88 2.49
N GLU A 109 3.96 1.90 2.65
CA GLU A 109 2.95 1.43 1.68
C GLU A 109 2.68 -0.09 1.71
N GLY A 110 2.21 -0.59 2.86
CA GLY A 110 1.84 -2.00 3.04
C GLY A 110 0.54 -2.43 2.35
N VAL A 111 0.02 -3.61 2.73
CA VAL A 111 -1.15 -4.21 2.09
C VAL A 111 -2.38 -3.30 2.16
N ASN A 112 -2.56 -2.52 3.21
CA ASN A 112 -3.69 -1.60 3.32
C ASN A 112 -3.57 -0.40 2.35
N GLN A 113 -2.35 0.00 1.98
CA GLN A 113 -2.13 0.96 0.90
C GLN A 113 -2.49 0.36 -0.47
N VAL A 114 -2.26 -0.95 -0.68
CA VAL A 114 -2.72 -1.67 -1.88
C VAL A 114 -4.24 -1.66 -1.95
N ILE A 115 -4.93 -1.95 -0.85
CA ILE A 115 -6.40 -1.90 -0.78
C ILE A 115 -6.93 -0.53 -1.17
N TRP A 116 -6.34 0.55 -0.63
CA TRP A 116 -6.71 1.92 -1.05
C TRP A 116 -6.50 2.11 -2.56
N GLY A 117 -5.37 1.67 -3.11
CA GLY A 117 -5.10 1.76 -4.55
C GLY A 117 -6.08 0.98 -5.42
N LEU A 118 -6.56 -0.17 -4.94
CA LEU A 118 -7.59 -0.98 -5.60
C LEU A 118 -8.94 -0.27 -5.59
N LEU A 119 -9.37 0.26 -4.44
CA LEU A 119 -10.60 1.04 -4.32
C LEU A 119 -10.57 2.25 -5.25
N TYR A 120 -9.43 2.94 -5.35
CA TYR A 120 -9.29 4.11 -6.21
C TYR A 120 -9.35 3.75 -7.70
N ASN A 121 -8.87 2.57 -8.09
CA ASN A 121 -8.82 2.12 -9.49
C ASN A 121 -10.00 1.25 -9.93
N SER A 122 -10.93 0.93 -9.02
CA SER A 122 -12.08 0.07 -9.29
C SER A 122 -13.37 0.70 -8.77
N GLU A 123 -14.24 1.10 -9.69
CA GLU A 123 -15.44 1.87 -9.38
C GLU A 123 -16.59 1.03 -8.82
N LYS A 124 -16.60 -0.30 -9.06
CA LYS A 124 -17.76 -1.16 -8.78
C LYS A 124 -17.47 -2.40 -7.93
N SER A 125 -16.24 -2.55 -7.42
CA SER A 125 -15.82 -3.79 -6.74
C SER A 125 -15.51 -3.62 -5.26
N GLU A 126 -16.09 -2.61 -4.61
CA GLU A 126 -15.85 -2.31 -3.20
C GLU A 126 -15.96 -3.55 -2.30
N ARG A 127 -17.06 -4.30 -2.39
CA ARG A 127 -17.25 -5.51 -1.57
C ARG A 127 -16.14 -6.54 -1.80
N ALA A 128 -15.79 -6.81 -3.06
CA ALA A 128 -14.73 -7.77 -3.38
C ALA A 128 -13.35 -7.29 -2.88
N ILE A 129 -13.11 -5.98 -2.86
CA ILE A 129 -11.87 -5.38 -2.36
C ILE A 129 -11.81 -5.44 -0.82
N LEU A 130 -12.93 -5.24 -0.13
CA LEU A 130 -12.99 -5.40 1.33
C LEU A 130 -12.90 -6.87 1.76
N ASP A 131 -13.47 -7.80 0.99
CA ASP A 131 -13.26 -9.24 1.19
C ASP A 131 -11.78 -9.61 1.00
N LEU A 132 -11.12 -9.02 -0.01
CA LEU A 132 -9.67 -9.15 -0.22
C LEU A 132 -8.88 -8.60 0.96
N GLN A 133 -9.24 -7.43 1.50
CA GLN A 133 -8.60 -6.86 2.68
C GLN A 133 -8.66 -7.82 3.88
N GLY A 134 -9.83 -8.41 4.15
CA GLY A 134 -9.97 -9.43 5.20
C GLY A 134 -9.09 -10.66 4.97
N TYR A 135 -8.95 -11.11 3.71
CA TYR A 135 -8.06 -12.20 3.35
C TYR A 135 -6.57 -11.88 3.53
N LEU A 136 -6.19 -10.60 3.42
CA LEU A 136 -4.82 -10.11 3.61
C LEU A 136 -4.49 -9.82 5.08
N LYS A 137 -5.40 -10.04 6.04
CA LYS A 137 -5.20 -9.73 7.46
C LYS A 137 -3.90 -10.31 8.02
N GLU A 138 -3.50 -11.51 7.59
CA GLU A 138 -2.26 -12.14 8.06
C GLU A 138 -0.99 -11.35 7.68
N TYR A 139 -1.07 -10.40 6.75
CA TYR A 139 0.02 -9.53 6.31
C TYR A 139 -0.07 -8.08 6.80
N PHE A 140 -1.04 -7.77 7.67
CA PHE A 140 -1.09 -6.47 8.33
C PHE A 140 0.14 -6.29 9.21
N GLY A 141 0.56 -5.03 9.38
CA GLY A 141 1.51 -4.66 10.42
C GLY A 141 1.01 -5.09 11.80
N ASP A 142 1.93 -5.47 12.68
CA ASP A 142 1.65 -5.64 14.11
C ASP A 142 1.16 -4.32 14.71
N GLU A 143 1.70 -3.21 14.18
CA GLU A 143 1.25 -1.85 14.43
C GLU A 143 0.97 -1.15 13.10
N ILE A 144 -0.14 -0.41 13.04
CA ILE A 144 -0.51 0.39 11.87
C ILE A 144 -0.51 1.86 12.27
N ILE A 145 0.33 2.66 11.61
CA ILE A 145 0.43 4.09 11.83
C ILE A 145 -0.24 4.81 10.67
N PHE A 146 -1.30 5.55 10.97
CA PHE A 146 -2.00 6.41 10.02
C PHE A 146 -1.44 7.82 10.04
N LEU A 147 -0.87 8.23 8.92
CA LEU A 147 -0.35 9.58 8.73
C LEU A 147 -1.47 10.49 8.27
N ASN A 148 -2.09 11.15 9.25
CA ASN A 148 -3.09 12.16 9.00
C ASN A 148 -2.42 13.47 8.55
N ILE A 149 -3.05 14.15 7.60
CA ILE A 149 -2.55 15.41 7.07
C ILE A 149 -3.72 16.34 6.76
N ASN A 150 -3.54 17.62 7.07
CA ASN A 150 -4.51 18.64 6.73
C ASN A 150 -4.76 18.65 5.22
N LYS A 151 -6.04 18.60 4.82
CA LYS A 151 -6.45 18.53 3.41
C LYS A 151 -5.85 19.64 2.55
N LYS A 152 -5.79 20.89 3.04
CA LYS A 152 -5.22 22.02 2.27
C LYS A 152 -3.71 21.86 2.07
N ILE A 153 -3.01 21.35 3.08
CA ILE A 153 -1.56 21.07 2.98
C ILE A 153 -1.32 19.93 2.00
N LEU A 154 -2.12 18.85 2.08
CA LEU A 154 -2.03 17.72 1.17
C LEU A 154 -2.26 18.15 -0.28
N GLU A 155 -3.34 18.91 -0.54
CA GLU A 155 -3.66 19.43 -1.86
C GLU A 155 -2.47 20.22 -2.44
N LYS A 156 -1.89 21.14 -1.67
CA LYS A 156 -0.71 21.91 -2.07
C LYS A 156 0.49 21.00 -2.39
N ARG A 157 0.75 19.98 -1.55
CA ARG A 157 1.84 19.01 -1.77
C ARG A 157 1.63 18.20 -3.06
N LEU A 158 0.40 17.82 -3.37
CA LEU A 158 0.08 17.02 -4.56
C LEU A 158 0.13 17.84 -5.86
N LEU A 159 -0.35 19.08 -5.84
CA LEU A 159 -0.31 19.97 -7.00
C LEU A 159 1.12 20.35 -7.40
N ASN A 160 2.00 20.53 -6.41
CA ASN A 160 3.40 20.92 -6.62
C ASN A 160 4.35 19.73 -6.90
N ARG A 161 3.81 18.51 -7.05
CA ARG A 161 4.63 17.31 -7.10
C ARG A 161 5.17 17.03 -8.51
N ASN A 162 6.50 17.03 -8.64
CA ASN A 162 7.20 16.64 -9.87
C ASN A 162 7.38 15.10 -9.93
N GLY A 163 6.31 14.38 -10.25
CA GLY A 163 6.36 13.16 -11.06
C GLY A 163 7.03 11.86 -10.52
N LYS A 164 7.07 11.56 -9.21
CA LYS A 164 7.65 10.27 -8.74
C LYS A 164 6.70 9.32 -7.95
N GLY A 165 5.54 9.76 -7.47
CA GLY A 165 4.58 8.91 -6.74
C GLY A 165 3.19 9.53 -6.61
N GLY A 166 2.15 8.71 -6.54
CA GLY A 166 0.75 9.18 -6.51
C GLY A 166 0.27 9.79 -7.83
N ALA A 167 0.91 9.44 -8.96
CA ALA A 167 0.70 10.10 -10.25
C ALA A 167 -0.77 10.14 -10.69
N GLU A 168 -1.56 9.11 -10.37
CA GLU A 168 -2.99 9.06 -10.68
C GLU A 168 -3.76 10.12 -9.88
N LEU A 169 -3.69 10.09 -8.55
CA LEU A 169 -4.36 11.10 -7.71
C LEU A 169 -3.87 12.52 -8.04
N ASN A 170 -2.57 12.72 -8.20
CA ASN A 170 -2.01 14.05 -8.52
C ASN A 170 -2.51 14.56 -9.88
N HIS A 171 -2.65 13.68 -10.87
CA HIS A 171 -3.18 14.02 -12.18
C HIS A 171 -4.67 14.32 -12.09
N ASP A 172 -5.41 13.51 -11.37
CA ASP A 172 -6.86 13.61 -11.26
C ASP A 172 -7.27 14.89 -10.52
N ILE A 173 -6.59 15.25 -9.42
CA ILE A 173 -6.91 16.49 -8.67
C ILE A 173 -6.63 17.77 -9.47
N LYS A 174 -5.74 17.73 -10.48
CA LYS A 174 -5.48 18.88 -11.36
C LYS A 174 -6.68 19.15 -12.27
N ASN A 175 -7.43 18.10 -12.60
CA ASN A 175 -8.61 18.18 -13.47
C ASN A 175 -9.92 18.29 -12.68
N ASP A 176 -9.98 17.67 -11.50
CA ASP A 176 -11.16 17.61 -10.64
C ASP A 176 -10.74 17.54 -9.15
N ARG A 177 -10.89 18.66 -8.44
CA ARG A 177 -10.53 18.76 -7.01
C ARG A 177 -11.39 17.87 -6.11
N GLU A 178 -12.60 17.47 -6.55
CA GLU A 178 -13.46 16.56 -5.78
C GLU A 178 -12.84 15.16 -5.67
N LYS A 179 -11.90 14.81 -6.56
CA LYS A 179 -11.12 13.56 -6.45
C LYS A 179 -10.33 13.46 -5.15
N LEU A 180 -9.97 14.59 -4.54
CA LEU A 180 -9.36 14.59 -3.22
C LEU A 180 -10.36 14.16 -2.14
N ASN A 181 -11.61 14.65 -2.18
CA ASN A 181 -12.66 14.20 -1.26
C ASN A 181 -12.92 12.70 -1.42
N TYR A 182 -13.03 12.24 -2.67
CA TYR A 182 -13.20 10.83 -2.96
C TYR A 182 -12.06 9.98 -2.40
N ALA A 183 -10.80 10.42 -2.57
CA ALA A 183 -9.63 9.75 -2.00
C ALA A 183 -9.69 9.60 -0.47
N TYR A 184 -10.12 10.64 0.25
CA TYR A 184 -10.35 10.58 1.70
C TYR A 184 -11.45 9.58 2.06
N THR A 185 -12.59 9.61 1.35
CA THR A 185 -13.69 8.64 1.56
C THR A 185 -13.21 7.20 1.42
N LEU A 186 -12.38 6.91 0.42
CA LEU A 186 -11.80 5.58 0.24
C LEU A 186 -10.83 5.20 1.36
N MET A 187 -10.06 6.16 1.88
CA MET A 187 -9.16 5.92 3.01
C MET A 187 -9.92 5.58 4.29
N GLU A 188 -11.04 6.25 4.56
CA GLU A 188 -11.91 5.89 5.68
C GLU A 188 -12.48 4.48 5.55
N LYS A 189 -12.83 4.04 4.33
CA LYS A 189 -13.24 2.64 4.09
C LYS A 189 -12.14 1.65 4.44
N VAL A 190 -10.88 1.96 4.08
CA VAL A 190 -9.73 1.11 4.44
C VAL A 190 -9.54 1.05 5.95
N LYS A 191 -9.62 2.18 6.65
CA LYS A 191 -9.52 2.26 8.12
C LYS A 191 -10.59 1.41 8.81
N ASN A 192 -11.84 1.58 8.41
CA ASN A 192 -12.96 0.78 8.93
C ASN A 192 -12.74 -0.73 8.68
N GLY A 193 -12.16 -1.08 7.53
CA GLY A 193 -11.79 -2.46 7.22
C GLY A 193 -10.68 -3.01 8.11
N ILE A 194 -9.67 -2.20 8.45
CA ILE A 194 -8.60 -2.57 9.40
C ILE A 194 -9.18 -2.83 10.79
N GLU A 195 -9.99 -1.88 11.30
CA GLU A 195 -10.59 -1.95 12.63
C GLU A 195 -11.56 -3.15 12.76
N LYS A 196 -12.35 -3.41 11.71
CA LYS A 196 -13.23 -4.60 11.65
C LYS A 196 -12.44 -5.92 11.72
N ASN A 197 -11.19 -5.91 11.28
CA ASN A 197 -10.28 -7.06 11.40
C ASN A 197 -9.60 -7.13 12.78
N GLY A 198 -9.94 -6.25 13.73
CA GLY A 198 -9.46 -6.28 15.11
C GLY A 198 -8.07 -5.68 15.31
N VAL A 199 -7.62 -4.81 14.39
CA VAL A 199 -6.32 -4.14 14.49
C VAL A 199 -6.53 -2.66 14.82
N THR A 200 -5.86 -2.17 15.85
CA THR A 200 -5.91 -0.77 16.26
C THR A 200 -4.98 0.08 15.40
N ILE A 201 -5.49 1.21 14.92
CA ILE A 201 -4.71 2.19 14.15
C ILE A 201 -4.22 3.27 15.11
N LYS A 202 -2.90 3.53 15.14
CA LYS A 202 -2.35 4.70 15.81
C LYS A 202 -2.29 5.87 14.84
N ALA A 203 -2.76 7.04 15.26
CA ALA A 203 -2.58 8.25 14.48
C ALA A 203 -1.19 8.83 14.76
N SER A 204 -0.43 9.18 13.73
CA SER A 204 0.77 10.00 13.93
C SER A 204 0.38 11.47 14.08
N GLU A 205 1.10 12.21 14.92
CA GLU A 205 1.07 13.66 14.88
C GLU A 205 1.57 14.13 13.50
N SER A 206 0.96 15.20 12.99
CA SER A 206 1.22 15.68 11.62
C SER A 206 2.67 16.13 11.43
N VAL A 207 3.33 15.64 10.37
CA VAL A 207 4.65 16.10 9.90
C VAL A 207 4.56 17.25 8.90
#